data_AF-A0A4D5S5Q0-F1
#
_entry.id   AF-A0A4D5S5Q0-F1
#
_cell.length_a   1.000
_cell.length_b   1.000
_cell.length_c   1.000
_cell.angle_alpha   90.00
_cell.angle_beta   90.00
_cell.angle_gamma   90.00
#
_symmetry.space_group_name_H-M   'P 1'
#
loop_
_entity.id
_entity.type
_entity.pdbx_description
1 polymer ?
#
loop_
_entity_poly.entity_id
_entity_poly.type
_entity_poly.pdbx_seq_one_letter_code
_entity_poly.pdbx_strand_id
1 'polypeptide(L)'
;LRITDLNDFITPSQECIKPVKVEKSSSKLGSIKIAEDGSYLQVDETGKASKLAKAQITLNDCLACSGCITSAETVLITQQSSEELYKVLRANSELPVERRQLIVVSIAPQVYASFSGKYDVAYDEAAARLTGFFKRLGAHHVLDTTFAREFTLVEMLHDFLERYRRKESDPSALPLLTSACPGFVCYAEKTHGDFILPYISRARSPQQVMGSLVKKYLASKISRTPDQIYHVSVMPCYDKKLSIAGATFTTRSTARRDVD
;
A
#
# COMPACT_ATOMS: atom_id res chain seq x y z
N LEU A 1 -20.70 4.22 -2.05
CA LEU A 1 -21.32 2.91 -2.31
C LEU A 1 -20.32 1.86 -1.86
N ARG A 2 -20.70 1.12 -0.82
CA ARG A 2 -19.83 0.22 -0.04
C ARG A 2 -19.37 -0.95 -0.90
N ILE A 3 -18.16 -1.45 -0.65
CA ILE A 3 -17.64 -2.71 -1.19
C ILE A 3 -18.35 -3.85 -0.45
N THR A 4 -19.62 -4.09 -0.76
CA THR A 4 -20.43 -5.14 -0.10
C THR A 4 -20.64 -6.40 -0.94
N ASP A 5 -20.16 -6.44 -2.18
CA ASP A 5 -20.39 -7.61 -3.06
C ASP A 5 -19.11 -8.42 -3.35
N LEU A 6 -18.28 -8.61 -2.32
CA LEU A 6 -17.46 -9.83 -2.24
C LEU A 6 -18.02 -10.64 -1.07
N ASN A 7 -18.85 -11.64 -1.38
CA ASN A 7 -19.41 -12.58 -0.42
C ASN A 7 -18.31 -13.45 0.20
N ASP A 8 -17.57 -12.92 1.16
CA ASP A 8 -16.98 -13.71 2.23
C ASP A 8 -17.83 -13.47 3.48
N PHE A 9 -18.74 -14.41 3.76
CA PHE A 9 -19.52 -14.42 4.98
C PHE A 9 -18.57 -14.55 6.18
N ILE A 10 -18.33 -13.46 6.92
CA ILE A 10 -17.51 -13.47 8.15
C ILE A 10 -18.35 -12.92 9.30
N THR A 11 -18.51 -13.73 10.34
CA THR A 11 -19.08 -13.43 11.67
C THR A 11 -18.48 -12.16 12.30
N PRO A 12 -19.14 -11.53 13.30
CA PRO A 12 -18.61 -10.35 13.97
C PRO A 12 -17.20 -10.62 14.48
N SER A 13 -16.29 -9.70 14.16
CA SER A 13 -14.84 -9.75 14.40
C SER A 13 -14.47 -10.42 15.73
N GLN A 14 -14.01 -11.67 15.66
CA GLN A 14 -13.21 -12.26 16.73
C GLN A 14 -11.92 -11.45 16.85
N GLU A 15 -11.59 -11.02 18.07
CA GLU A 15 -10.32 -10.36 18.38
C GLU A 15 -9.14 -11.17 17.81
N CYS A 16 -8.14 -10.45 17.28
CA CYS A 16 -6.99 -11.05 16.61
C CYS A 16 -6.08 -11.79 17.62
N ILE A 17 -6.37 -13.06 17.88
CA ILE A 17 -5.48 -13.99 18.59
C ILE A 17 -4.82 -14.87 17.53
N LYS A 18 -3.48 -14.85 17.45
CA LYS A 18 -2.73 -15.78 16.60
C LYS A 18 -2.57 -17.11 17.34
N PRO A 19 -3.31 -18.19 16.99
CA PRO A 19 -3.10 -19.48 17.64
C PRO A 19 -1.80 -20.04 17.08
N VAL A 20 -0.72 -20.01 17.87
CA VAL A 20 0.51 -20.72 17.55
C VAL A 20 0.15 -22.21 17.50
N LYS A 21 0.34 -22.88 16.36
CA LYS A 21 0.22 -24.34 16.27
C LYS A 21 1.35 -24.96 17.08
N VAL A 22 1.05 -25.27 18.34
CA VAL A 22 1.90 -26.14 19.15
C VAL A 22 1.71 -27.55 18.61
N GLU A 23 2.74 -28.13 17.99
CA GLU A 23 2.75 -29.57 17.73
C GLU A 23 2.73 -30.28 19.08
N LYS A 24 1.54 -30.71 19.51
CA LYS A 24 1.41 -31.51 20.73
C LYS A 24 2.00 -32.88 20.43
N SER A 25 3.29 -33.07 20.74
CA SER A 25 3.79 -34.43 20.95
C SER A 25 2.99 -35.01 22.12
N SER A 26 2.53 -36.24 21.98
CA SER A 26 1.67 -36.95 22.93
C SER A 26 2.42 -37.36 24.20
N SER A 27 3.05 -36.40 24.88
CA SER A 27 3.70 -36.59 26.18
C SER A 27 3.02 -35.68 27.20
N LYS A 28 2.59 -36.31 28.30
CA LYS A 28 2.00 -35.64 29.46
C LYS A 28 3.02 -34.67 30.08
N LEU A 29 2.49 -33.62 30.72
CA LEU A 29 3.16 -32.55 31.49
C LEU A 29 4.70 -32.60 31.57
N GLY A 30 5.38 -32.01 30.58
CA GLY A 30 6.81 -31.68 30.68
C GLY A 30 7.03 -30.35 31.42
N SER A 31 8.13 -30.24 32.17
CA SER A 31 8.50 -29.01 32.86
C SER A 31 9.39 -28.12 31.99
N ILE A 32 9.17 -26.80 32.03
CA ILE A 32 9.98 -25.83 31.28
C ILE A 32 11.15 -25.39 32.16
N LYS A 33 12.39 -25.60 31.70
CA LYS A 33 13.61 -25.11 32.35
C LYS A 33 14.34 -24.12 31.46
N ILE A 34 14.97 -23.13 32.08
CA ILE A 34 15.83 -22.16 31.42
C ILE A 34 17.27 -22.64 31.59
N ALA A 35 17.98 -22.85 30.49
CA ALA A 35 19.40 -23.23 30.52
C ALA A 35 20.31 -22.03 30.85
N GLU A 36 21.56 -22.28 31.20
CA GLU A 36 22.54 -21.22 31.54
C GLU A 36 22.80 -20.25 30.36
N ASP A 37 22.48 -20.66 29.12
CA ASP A 37 22.52 -19.83 27.91
C ASP A 37 21.24 -19.00 27.67
N GLY A 38 20.25 -19.09 28.57
CA GLY A 38 18.97 -18.39 28.49
C GLY A 38 17.92 -19.03 27.58
N SER A 39 18.17 -20.24 27.05
CA SER A 39 17.21 -20.92 26.17
C SER A 39 16.15 -21.73 26.95
N TYR A 40 14.91 -21.71 26.45
CA TYR A 40 13.79 -22.45 27.03
C TYR A 40 13.77 -23.89 26.51
N LEU A 41 13.96 -24.83 27.44
CA LEU A 41 13.99 -26.26 27.17
C LEU A 41 12.74 -26.90 27.78
N GLN A 42 12.09 -27.74 27.00
CA GLN A 42 11.06 -28.64 27.50
C GLN A 42 11.74 -29.94 27.92
N VAL A 43 11.65 -30.28 29.21
CA VAL A 43 12.21 -31.51 29.77
C VAL A 43 11.06 -32.50 30.00
N ASP A 44 11.16 -33.67 29.39
CA ASP A 44 10.20 -34.75 29.58
C ASP A 44 10.44 -35.51 30.90
N GLU A 45 9.50 -36.39 31.27
CA GLU A 45 9.57 -37.20 32.51
C GLU A 45 10.82 -38.11 32.55
N THR A 46 11.46 -38.37 31.40
CA THR A 46 12.70 -39.16 31.29
C THR A 46 13.98 -38.34 31.38
N GLY A 47 13.86 -37.02 31.59
CA GLY A 47 14.99 -36.10 31.73
C GLY A 47 15.62 -35.66 30.41
N LYS A 48 15.02 -36.01 29.26
CA LYS A 48 15.52 -35.61 27.95
C LYS A 48 15.04 -34.19 27.64
N ALA A 49 16.00 -33.29 27.42
CA ALA A 49 15.73 -31.89 27.12
C ALA A 49 15.60 -31.67 25.61
N SER A 50 14.49 -31.06 25.18
CA SER A 50 14.27 -30.64 23.80
C SER A 50 14.08 -29.13 23.73
N LYS A 51 14.66 -28.50 22.71
CA LYS A 51 14.61 -27.04 22.53
C LYS A 51 13.27 -26.67 21.89
N LEU A 52 12.50 -25.81 22.56
CA LEU A 52 11.20 -25.35 22.03
C LEU A 52 11.40 -24.48 20.78
N ALA A 53 10.59 -24.72 19.75
CA ALA A 53 10.56 -23.86 18.57
C ALA A 53 9.96 -22.50 18.95
N LYS A 54 10.67 -21.42 18.59
CA LYS A 54 10.21 -20.04 18.81
C LYS A 54 9.08 -19.73 17.81
N ALA A 55 7.94 -19.22 18.27
CA ALA A 55 6.86 -18.79 17.38
C ALA A 55 7.33 -17.64 16.46
N GLN A 56 6.94 -17.66 15.17
CA GLN A 56 7.24 -16.59 14.21
C GLN A 56 5.95 -16.00 13.61
N ILE A 57 5.93 -14.69 13.33
CA ILE A 57 4.80 -13.93 12.75
C ILE A 57 5.22 -13.28 11.41
N THR A 58 4.30 -13.22 10.42
CA THR A 58 4.58 -12.95 8.99
C THR A 58 3.45 -12.21 8.25
N LEU A 59 3.85 -11.37 7.27
CA LEU A 59 3.08 -10.39 6.45
C LEU A 59 1.83 -9.73 7.06
N ASN A 60 1.97 -9.59 8.35
CA ASN A 60 1.39 -8.77 9.35
C ASN A 60 2.31 -9.13 10.50
N ASP A 61 2.80 -8.21 11.31
CA ASP A 61 2.09 -8.11 12.59
C ASP A 61 1.14 -6.90 12.64
N CYS A 62 0.51 -6.59 11.49
CA CYS A 62 -0.74 -5.85 11.31
C CYS A 62 -0.73 -4.33 11.58
N LEU A 63 -0.61 -3.53 10.50
CA LEU A 63 -1.13 -2.15 10.44
C LEU A 63 -2.40 -2.04 9.57
N ALA A 64 -2.98 -3.17 9.15
CA ALA A 64 -4.34 -3.17 8.65
C ALA A 64 -5.22 -2.89 9.87
N CYS A 65 -5.58 -1.62 10.06
CA CYS A 65 -6.33 -1.18 11.23
C CYS A 65 -7.69 -1.91 11.39
N SER A 66 -8.08 -2.73 10.40
CA SER A 66 -9.30 -3.54 10.34
C SER A 66 -9.11 -5.07 10.52
N GLY A 67 -7.92 -5.59 10.83
CA GLY A 67 -7.66 -7.04 11.00
C GLY A 67 -6.76 -7.68 9.92
N CYS A 68 -6.57 -9.01 9.96
CA CYS A 68 -5.66 -9.73 9.05
C CYS A 68 -6.00 -9.51 7.56
N ILE A 69 -4.97 -9.39 6.71
CA ILE A 69 -5.16 -9.34 5.25
C ILE A 69 -5.91 -10.59 4.78
N THR A 70 -6.89 -10.41 3.91
CA THR A 70 -7.65 -11.51 3.31
C THR A 70 -6.81 -12.24 2.25
N SER A 71 -7.18 -13.48 1.94
CA SER A 71 -6.54 -14.24 0.85
C SER A 71 -6.64 -13.49 -0.49
N ALA A 72 -7.77 -12.82 -0.75
CA ALA A 72 -7.96 -12.01 -1.94
C ALA A 72 -7.05 -10.76 -1.97
N GLU A 73 -6.95 -10.02 -0.87
CA GLU A 73 -6.03 -8.87 -0.74
C GLU A 73 -4.56 -9.30 -0.92
N THR A 74 -4.19 -10.48 -0.41
CA THR A 74 -2.85 -11.06 -0.59
C THR A 74 -2.52 -11.31 -2.06
N VAL A 75 -3.46 -11.87 -2.82
CA VAL A 75 -3.30 -12.09 -4.26
C VAL A 75 -3.13 -10.75 -5.00
N LEU A 76 -3.94 -9.74 -4.69
CA LEU A 76 -3.85 -8.41 -5.31
C LEU A 76 -2.52 -7.70 -5.03
N ILE A 77 -1.99 -7.83 -3.82
CA ILE A 77 -0.67 -7.29 -3.44
C ILE A 77 0.45 -8.02 -4.18
N THR A 78 0.33 -9.34 -4.31
CA THR A 78 1.34 -10.20 -4.96
C THR A 78 1.38 -10.00 -6.47
N GLN A 79 0.24 -9.71 -7.10
CA GLN A 79 0.19 -9.35 -8.52
C GLN A 79 0.93 -8.03 -8.83
N GLN A 80 1.08 -7.14 -7.85
CA GLN A 80 1.80 -5.88 -7.97
C GLN A 80 3.23 -6.02 -7.43
N SER A 81 4.05 -6.86 -8.06
CA SER A 81 5.41 -7.19 -7.59
C SER A 81 6.53 -6.68 -8.50
N SER A 82 7.77 -6.80 -8.03
CA SER A 82 8.98 -6.57 -8.83
C SER A 82 9.03 -7.48 -10.05
N GLU A 83 8.61 -8.73 -9.92
CA GLU A 83 8.62 -9.73 -11.00
C GLU A 83 7.65 -9.33 -12.12
N GLU A 84 6.47 -8.82 -11.78
CA GLU A 84 5.53 -8.30 -12.78
C GLU A 84 6.10 -7.08 -13.50
N LEU A 85 6.77 -6.16 -12.78
CA LEU A 85 7.45 -5.04 -13.43
C LEU A 85 8.52 -5.51 -14.42
N TYR A 86 9.38 -6.47 -14.04
CA TYR A 86 10.40 -7.01 -14.95
C TYR A 86 9.78 -7.73 -16.16
N LYS A 87 8.66 -8.43 -15.97
CA LYS A 87 7.92 -9.07 -17.06
C LYS A 87 7.36 -8.04 -18.04
N VAL A 88 6.73 -6.97 -17.54
CA VAL A 88 6.20 -5.89 -18.39
C VAL A 88 7.32 -5.18 -19.13
N LEU A 89 8.44 -4.87 -18.48
CA LEU A 89 9.59 -4.21 -19.11
C LEU A 89 10.19 -5.07 -20.24
N ARG A 90 10.36 -6.37 -20.02
CA ARG A 90 10.85 -7.31 -21.04
C ARG A 90 9.90 -7.39 -22.23
N ALA A 91 8.61 -7.64 -21.97
CA ALA A 91 7.58 -7.70 -23.01
C ALA A 91 7.54 -6.38 -23.81
N ASN A 92 7.64 -5.23 -23.15
CA ASN A 92 7.66 -3.94 -23.83
C ASN A 92 8.92 -3.72 -24.68
N SER A 93 10.08 -4.26 -24.29
CA SER A 93 11.32 -4.12 -25.04
C SER A 93 11.33 -4.93 -26.35
N GLU A 94 10.60 -6.04 -26.38
CA GLU A 94 10.43 -6.92 -27.55
C GLU A 94 9.44 -6.37 -28.58
N LEU A 95 8.60 -5.39 -28.21
CA LEU A 95 7.64 -4.77 -29.13
C LEU A 95 8.33 -3.81 -30.11
N PRO A 96 7.82 -3.69 -31.36
CA PRO A 96 8.18 -2.60 -32.27
C PRO A 96 8.00 -1.25 -31.62
N VAL A 97 8.85 -0.27 -31.95
CA VAL A 97 8.93 1.04 -31.29
C VAL A 97 7.56 1.75 -31.25
N GLU A 98 6.77 1.60 -32.31
CA GLU A 98 5.43 2.19 -32.48
C GLU A 98 4.40 1.59 -31.54
N ARG A 99 4.62 0.36 -31.08
CA ARG A 99 3.73 -0.39 -30.17
C ARG A 99 4.21 -0.37 -28.73
N ARG A 100 5.37 0.24 -28.44
CA ARG A 100 5.90 0.32 -27.08
C ARG A 100 5.07 1.26 -26.21
N GLN A 101 4.72 0.77 -25.03
CA GLN A 101 4.15 1.58 -23.97
C GLN A 101 5.21 2.52 -23.41
N LEU A 102 4.77 3.74 -23.09
CA LEU A 102 5.57 4.68 -22.33
C LEU A 102 5.58 4.24 -20.87
N ILE A 103 6.75 3.87 -20.37
CA ILE A 103 6.91 3.46 -18.98
C ILE A 103 7.21 4.70 -18.13
N VAL A 104 6.32 5.03 -17.20
CA VAL A 104 6.49 6.15 -16.26
C VAL A 104 6.57 5.59 -14.85
N VAL A 105 7.63 5.95 -14.11
CA VAL A 105 7.81 5.54 -12.71
C VAL A 105 7.67 6.78 -11.83
N SER A 106 6.73 6.77 -10.90
CA SER A 106 6.55 7.83 -9.90
C SER A 106 7.01 7.34 -8.54
N ILE A 107 7.90 8.09 -7.88
CA ILE A 107 8.54 7.69 -6.62
C ILE A 107 8.08 8.62 -5.49
N ALA A 108 7.78 8.03 -4.32
CA ALA A 108 7.42 8.78 -3.14
C ALA A 108 8.64 9.44 -2.46
N PRO A 109 8.53 10.68 -1.95
CA PRO A 109 9.62 11.31 -1.18
C PRO A 109 10.14 10.47 -0.02
N GLN A 110 9.26 9.67 0.61
CA GLN A 110 9.65 8.74 1.68
C GLN A 110 10.56 7.61 1.19
N VAL A 111 10.46 7.21 -0.08
CA VAL A 111 11.35 6.19 -0.66
C VAL A 111 12.75 6.77 -0.83
N TYR A 112 12.87 8.01 -1.32
CA TYR A 112 14.15 8.71 -1.38
C TYR A 112 14.77 8.89 0.02
N ALA A 113 13.98 9.32 1.00
CA ALA A 113 14.43 9.47 2.39
C ALA A 113 14.88 8.13 3.00
N SER A 114 14.10 7.05 2.80
CA SER A 114 14.44 5.71 3.28
C SER A 114 15.72 5.17 2.62
N PHE A 115 15.88 5.39 1.31
CA PHE A 115 17.08 5.00 0.58
C PHE A 115 18.30 5.79 1.04
N SER A 116 18.16 7.11 1.19
CA SER A 116 19.18 8.01 1.71
C SER A 116 19.67 7.55 3.09
N GLY A 117 18.76 7.28 4.03
CA GLY A 117 19.12 6.80 5.36
C GLY A 117 19.73 5.39 5.38
N LYS A 118 19.32 4.50 4.47
CA LYS A 118 19.88 3.14 4.39
C LYS A 118 21.31 3.10 3.84
N TYR A 119 21.59 3.93 2.83
CA TYR A 119 22.86 3.90 2.11
C TYR A 119 23.82 5.03 2.51
N ASP A 120 23.42 5.85 3.49
CA ASP A 120 24.18 7.01 3.98
C ASP A 120 24.62 7.96 2.85
N VAL A 121 23.65 8.31 2.00
CA VAL A 121 23.84 9.24 0.87
C VAL A 121 22.91 10.42 1.01
N ALA A 122 23.28 11.56 0.43
CA ALA A 122 22.42 12.73 0.40
C ALA A 122 21.10 12.46 -0.37
N TYR A 123 20.05 13.23 -0.08
CA TYR A 123 18.71 13.02 -0.66
C TYR A 123 18.70 13.18 -2.19
N ASP A 124 19.42 14.17 -2.69
CA ASP A 124 19.62 14.43 -4.12
C ASP A 124 20.41 13.30 -4.80
N GLU A 125 21.43 12.77 -4.13
CA GLU A 125 22.16 11.59 -4.60
C GLU A 125 21.26 10.34 -4.62
N ALA A 126 20.44 10.12 -3.59
CA ALA A 126 19.45 9.05 -3.59
C ALA A 126 18.47 9.17 -4.77
N ALA A 127 18.00 10.39 -5.05
CA ALA A 127 17.14 10.67 -6.18
C ALA A 127 17.82 10.39 -7.52
N ALA A 128 19.08 10.79 -7.70
CA ALA A 128 19.87 10.52 -8.90
C ALA A 128 20.13 9.02 -9.09
N ARG A 129 20.51 8.29 -8.03
CA ARG A 129 20.76 6.84 -8.06
C ARG A 129 19.51 6.05 -8.41
N LEU A 130 18.37 6.35 -7.77
CA LEU A 130 17.09 5.69 -8.06
C LEU A 130 16.59 6.03 -9.47
N THR A 131 16.74 7.27 -9.91
CA THR A 131 16.44 7.67 -11.29
C THR A 131 17.28 6.88 -12.29
N GLY A 132 18.60 6.83 -12.10
CA GLY A 132 19.51 6.06 -12.94
C GLY A 132 19.17 4.57 -12.96
N PHE A 133 18.80 3.99 -11.81
CA PHE A 133 18.35 2.61 -11.72
C PHE A 133 17.12 2.33 -12.59
N PHE A 134 16.03 3.08 -12.42
CA PHE A 134 14.80 2.86 -13.20
C PHE A 134 14.98 3.19 -14.69
N LYS A 135 15.79 4.20 -15.03
CA LYS A 135 16.14 4.50 -16.43
C LYS A 135 16.89 3.33 -17.08
N ARG A 136 17.87 2.74 -16.39
CA ARG A 136 18.58 1.54 -16.87
C ARG A 136 17.66 0.32 -17.03
N LEU A 137 16.62 0.22 -16.19
CA LEU A 137 15.61 -0.84 -16.33
C LEU A 137 14.66 -0.65 -17.52
N GLY A 138 14.61 0.54 -18.14
CA GLY A 138 13.73 0.83 -19.27
C GLY A 138 12.59 1.80 -18.98
N ALA A 139 12.60 2.48 -17.83
CA ALA A 139 11.67 3.59 -17.59
C ALA A 139 11.96 4.76 -18.53
N HIS A 140 10.92 5.31 -19.15
CA HIS A 140 11.02 6.47 -20.03
C HIS A 140 11.01 7.77 -19.23
N HIS A 141 10.22 7.83 -18.16
CA HIS A 141 10.21 8.93 -17.20
C HIS A 141 10.30 8.41 -15.77
N VAL A 142 11.02 9.14 -14.92
CA VAL A 142 11.05 8.94 -13.46
C VAL A 142 10.65 10.27 -12.83
N LEU A 143 9.58 10.27 -12.04
CA LEU A 143 8.92 11.46 -11.51
C LEU A 143 8.86 11.40 -9.98
N ASP A 144 8.95 12.56 -9.34
CA ASP A 144 8.74 12.71 -7.90
C ASP A 144 7.26 13.04 -7.61
N THR A 145 6.65 12.31 -6.68
CA THR A 145 5.25 12.54 -6.27
C THR A 145 5.03 13.75 -5.36
N THR A 146 6.10 14.45 -4.95
CA THR A 146 6.03 15.71 -4.18
C THR A 146 5.17 16.73 -4.90
N PHE A 147 5.27 16.84 -6.22
CA PHE A 147 4.41 17.73 -7.00
C PHE A 147 2.92 17.37 -6.87
N ALA A 148 2.57 16.08 -6.93
CA ALA A 148 1.19 15.64 -6.71
C ALA A 148 0.72 15.82 -5.26
N ARG A 149 1.64 15.78 -4.30
CA ARG A 149 1.36 16.06 -2.89
C ARG A 149 0.94 17.51 -2.67
N GLU A 150 1.55 18.46 -3.38
CA GLU A 150 1.14 19.87 -3.34
C GLU A 150 -0.31 20.06 -3.82
N PHE A 151 -0.72 19.41 -4.91
CA PHE A 151 -2.13 19.43 -5.34
C PHE A 151 -3.06 18.86 -4.27
N THR A 152 -2.72 17.70 -3.70
CA THR A 152 -3.53 17.13 -2.60
C THR A 152 -3.63 18.10 -1.43
N LEU A 153 -2.55 18.79 -1.07
CA LEU A 153 -2.54 19.77 0.02
C LEU A 153 -3.46 20.96 -0.27
N VAL A 154 -3.39 21.53 -1.47
CA VAL A 154 -4.26 22.63 -1.90
C VAL A 154 -5.73 22.20 -1.90
N GLU A 155 -6.05 21.02 -2.40
CA GLU A 155 -7.42 20.49 -2.39
C GLU A 155 -7.92 20.21 -0.97
N MET A 156 -7.07 19.69 -0.08
CA MET A 156 -7.42 19.52 1.33
C MET A 156 -7.65 20.86 2.04
N LEU A 157 -6.85 21.89 1.70
CA LEU A 157 -7.05 23.25 2.20
C LEU A 157 -8.40 23.82 1.75
N HIS A 158 -8.77 23.66 0.48
CA HIS A 158 -10.07 24.08 -0.02
C HIS A 158 -11.22 23.35 0.69
N ASP A 159 -11.13 22.02 0.86
CA ASP A 159 -12.12 21.22 1.58
C ASP A 159 -12.25 21.67 3.05
N PHE A 160 -11.12 22.00 3.71
CA PHE A 160 -11.12 22.56 5.05
C PHE A 160 -11.80 23.92 5.12
N LEU A 161 -11.46 24.86 4.22
CA LEU A 161 -12.05 26.20 4.22
C LEU A 161 -13.56 26.17 3.94
N GLU A 162 -14.00 25.31 3.02
CA GLU A 162 -15.43 25.08 2.74
C GLU A 162 -16.16 24.60 4.00
N ARG A 163 -15.63 23.55 4.66
CA ARG A 163 -16.20 22.99 5.88
C ARG A 163 -16.19 23.98 7.04
N TYR A 164 -15.09 24.68 7.23
CA TYR A 164 -14.94 25.66 8.29
C TYR A 164 -15.97 26.79 8.19
N ARG A 165 -16.28 27.25 6.97
CA ARG A 165 -17.31 28.30 6.74
C ARG A 165 -18.71 27.84 7.09
N ARG A 166 -19.04 26.55 6.94
CA ARG A 166 -20.36 26.00 7.24
C ARG A 166 -20.49 25.35 8.62
N LYS A 167 -19.46 25.41 9.47
CA LYS A 167 -19.40 24.71 10.77
C LYS A 167 -20.57 25.03 11.72
N GLU A 168 -21.10 26.25 11.66
CA GLU A 168 -22.24 26.67 12.50
C GLU A 168 -23.58 26.09 11.99
N SER A 169 -23.69 25.86 10.68
CA SER A 169 -24.89 25.34 10.02
C SER A 169 -24.89 23.83 9.78
N ASP A 170 -23.71 23.21 9.82
CA ASP A 170 -23.48 21.79 9.56
C ASP A 170 -22.60 21.20 10.67
N PRO A 171 -23.21 20.54 11.68
CA PRO A 171 -22.46 19.90 12.77
C PRO A 171 -21.49 18.81 12.28
N SER A 172 -21.67 18.28 11.07
CA SER A 172 -20.79 17.27 10.46
C SER A 172 -19.62 17.86 9.66
N ALA A 173 -19.51 19.20 9.61
CA ALA A 173 -18.47 19.86 8.84
C ALA A 173 -17.07 19.60 9.41
N LEU A 174 -16.94 19.51 10.75
CA LEU A 174 -15.68 19.34 11.47
C LEU A 174 -15.79 18.23 12.53
N PRO A 175 -14.69 17.51 12.83
CA PRO A 175 -13.32 17.72 12.34
C PRO A 175 -13.12 17.28 10.88
N LEU A 176 -12.11 17.82 10.21
CA LEU A 176 -11.67 17.29 8.91
C LEU A 176 -10.54 16.27 9.13
N LEU A 177 -10.74 15.05 8.63
CA LEU A 177 -9.78 13.95 8.68
C LEU A 177 -9.11 13.76 7.32
N THR A 178 -7.81 13.41 7.33
CA THR A 178 -7.07 13.20 6.08
C THR A 178 -7.51 11.94 5.34
N SER A 179 -7.50 11.99 4.01
CA SER A 179 -7.77 10.86 3.12
C SER A 179 -6.51 10.32 2.42
N ALA A 180 -5.33 10.89 2.70
CA ALA A 180 -4.11 10.57 1.97
C ALA A 180 -3.58 9.14 2.24
N CYS A 181 -3.87 8.60 3.42
CA CYS A 181 -3.47 7.27 3.87
C CYS A 181 -4.59 6.24 3.57
N PRO A 182 -4.38 5.31 2.62
CA PRO A 182 -5.39 4.31 2.28
C PRO A 182 -5.67 3.33 3.42
N GLY A 183 -4.67 2.99 4.25
CA GLY A 183 -4.88 2.17 5.45
C GLY A 183 -5.86 2.80 6.43
N PHE A 184 -5.73 4.11 6.68
CA PHE A 184 -6.68 4.86 7.51
C PHE A 184 -8.07 4.95 6.89
N VAL A 185 -8.18 5.19 5.57
CA VAL A 185 -9.50 5.22 4.92
C VAL A 185 -10.19 3.86 5.02
N CYS A 186 -9.45 2.77 4.77
CA CYS A 186 -9.95 1.41 4.92
C CYS A 186 -10.38 1.10 6.38
N TYR A 187 -9.58 1.51 7.36
CA TYR A 187 -9.93 1.44 8.78
C TYR A 187 -11.26 2.12 9.07
N ALA A 188 -11.38 3.36 8.64
CA ALA A 188 -12.48 4.23 8.91
C ALA A 188 -13.78 3.65 8.31
N GLU A 189 -13.71 3.18 7.06
CA GLU A 189 -14.82 2.51 6.37
C GLU A 189 -15.26 1.21 7.07
N LYS A 190 -14.32 0.34 7.45
CA LYS A 190 -14.61 -0.99 7.99
C LYS A 190 -15.03 -0.97 9.47
N THR A 191 -14.36 -0.14 10.29
CA THR A 191 -14.54 -0.17 11.75
C THR A 191 -15.61 0.81 12.22
N HIS A 192 -15.68 1.99 11.62
CA HIS A 192 -16.54 3.08 12.11
C HIS A 192 -17.67 3.44 11.14
N GLY A 193 -17.55 3.06 9.86
CA GLY A 193 -18.60 3.22 8.86
C GLY A 193 -19.12 4.66 8.77
N ASP A 194 -20.42 4.82 8.63
CA ASP A 194 -21.07 6.12 8.39
C ASP A 194 -20.79 7.16 9.49
N PHE A 195 -20.35 6.74 10.68
CA PHE A 195 -20.00 7.67 11.75
C PHE A 195 -18.79 8.53 11.39
N ILE A 196 -17.77 7.96 10.75
CA ILE A 196 -16.49 8.65 10.51
C ILE A 196 -16.36 9.18 9.07
N LEU A 197 -17.02 8.53 8.10
CA LEU A 197 -16.86 8.83 6.68
C LEU A 197 -17.21 10.28 6.29
N PRO A 198 -18.23 10.95 6.88
CA PRO A 198 -18.52 12.36 6.58
C PRO A 198 -17.35 13.30 6.87
N TYR A 199 -16.50 12.94 7.84
CA TYR A 199 -15.37 13.76 8.30
C TYR A 199 -14.11 13.57 7.45
N ILE A 200 -14.04 12.53 6.61
CA ILE A 200 -12.87 12.29 5.75
C ILE A 200 -12.87 13.27 4.57
N SER A 201 -11.69 13.82 4.27
CA SER A 201 -11.53 14.73 3.15
C SER A 201 -11.85 14.05 1.82
N ARG A 202 -12.46 14.82 0.92
CA ARG A 202 -12.74 14.37 -0.46
C ARG A 202 -11.50 14.44 -1.36
N ALA A 203 -10.41 15.05 -0.89
CA ALA A 203 -9.18 15.16 -1.64
C ALA A 203 -8.63 13.76 -1.97
N ARG A 204 -8.13 13.60 -3.20
CA ARG A 204 -7.47 12.36 -3.63
C ARG A 204 -6.08 12.27 -3.03
N SER A 205 -5.62 11.05 -2.77
CA SER A 205 -4.25 10.83 -2.28
C SER A 205 -3.20 11.21 -3.34
N PRO A 206 -1.96 11.55 -2.94
CA PRO A 206 -0.93 11.98 -3.90
C PRO A 206 -0.64 10.95 -5.00
N GLN A 207 -0.74 9.65 -4.69
CA GLN A 207 -0.62 8.58 -5.69
C GLN A 207 -1.71 8.66 -6.77
N GLN A 208 -2.96 8.90 -6.37
CA GLN A 208 -4.09 8.99 -7.28
C GLN A 208 -4.04 10.28 -8.10
N VAL A 209 -3.63 11.39 -7.48
CA VAL A 209 -3.39 12.64 -8.18
C VAL A 209 -2.28 12.46 -9.22
N MET A 210 -1.15 11.84 -8.85
CA MET A 210 -0.08 11.55 -9.79
C MET A 210 -0.53 10.64 -10.92
N GLY A 211 -1.32 9.61 -10.64
CA GLY A 211 -1.91 8.74 -11.67
C GLY A 211 -2.75 9.53 -12.68
N SER A 212 -3.60 10.45 -12.20
CA SER A 212 -4.35 11.36 -13.07
C SER A 212 -3.46 12.34 -13.84
N LEU A 213 -2.39 12.89 -13.24
CA LEU A 213 -1.43 13.76 -13.93
C LEU A 213 -0.69 13.01 -15.05
N VAL A 214 -0.26 11.77 -14.80
CA VAL A 214 0.44 10.95 -15.79
C VAL A 214 -0.50 10.50 -16.91
N LYS A 215 -1.63 9.89 -16.55
CA LYS A 215 -2.54 9.26 -17.51
C LYS A 215 -3.42 10.25 -18.26
N LYS A 216 -3.65 11.45 -17.75
CA LYS A 216 -4.47 12.48 -18.42
C LYS A 216 -3.61 13.63 -18.93
N TYR A 217 -2.96 14.35 -18.02
CA TYR A 217 -2.22 15.56 -18.39
C TYR A 217 -1.00 15.24 -19.27
N LEU A 218 -0.09 14.38 -18.81
CA LEU A 218 1.09 14.01 -19.58
C LEU A 218 0.70 13.32 -20.89
N ALA A 219 -0.23 12.36 -20.85
CA ALA A 219 -0.76 11.68 -22.04
C ALA A 219 -1.23 12.69 -23.11
N SER A 220 -2.04 13.68 -22.72
CA SER A 220 -2.50 14.73 -23.63
C SER A 220 -1.37 15.59 -24.20
N LYS A 221 -0.34 15.88 -23.40
CA LYS A 221 0.80 16.72 -23.80
C LYS A 221 1.73 16.04 -24.80
N ILE A 222 1.80 14.71 -24.79
CA ILE A 222 2.65 13.92 -25.69
C ILE A 222 1.85 13.22 -26.79
N SER A 223 0.58 13.60 -26.98
CA SER A 223 -0.33 13.01 -27.98
C SER A 223 -0.44 11.48 -27.89
N ARG A 224 -0.41 10.94 -26.67
CA ARG A 224 -0.65 9.52 -26.38
C ARG A 224 -1.97 9.33 -25.67
N THR A 225 -2.56 8.15 -25.83
CA THR A 225 -3.73 7.75 -25.07
C THR A 225 -3.32 7.15 -23.70
N PRO A 226 -4.18 7.20 -22.67
CA PRO A 226 -3.85 6.66 -21.35
C PRO A 226 -3.44 5.19 -21.34
N ASP A 227 -3.94 4.39 -22.29
CA ASP A 227 -3.63 2.97 -22.49
C ASP A 227 -2.24 2.71 -23.12
N GLN A 228 -1.64 3.73 -23.71
CA GLN A 228 -0.26 3.68 -24.23
C GLN A 228 0.79 4.02 -23.16
N ILE A 229 0.36 4.27 -21.91
CA ILE A 229 1.24 4.53 -20.78
C ILE A 229 1.11 3.37 -19.80
N TYR A 230 2.23 2.89 -19.28
CA TYR A 230 2.28 2.00 -18.12
C TYR A 230 2.89 2.77 -16.95
N HIS A 231 2.10 3.01 -15.91
CA HIS A 231 2.45 3.89 -14.81
C HIS A 231 2.70 3.10 -13.53
N VAL A 232 3.96 3.09 -13.09
CA VAL A 232 4.44 2.41 -11.89
C VAL A 232 4.53 3.41 -10.75
N SER A 233 4.03 3.04 -9.57
CA SER A 233 4.17 3.84 -8.35
C SER A 233 5.04 3.12 -7.34
N VAL A 234 6.14 3.76 -6.91
CA VAL A 234 7.06 3.24 -5.89
C VAL A 234 6.75 3.95 -4.57
N MET A 235 6.13 3.21 -3.65
CA MET A 235 5.59 3.74 -2.40
C MET A 235 6.12 2.95 -1.19
N PRO A 236 6.24 3.58 -0.02
CA PRO A 236 6.73 2.94 1.20
C PRO A 236 5.64 2.12 1.93
N CYS A 237 4.56 1.71 1.25
CA CYS A 237 3.34 1.20 1.91
C CYS A 237 2.61 0.15 1.04
N TYR A 238 2.19 -0.95 1.66
CA TYR A 238 1.41 -2.01 0.99
C TYR A 238 -0.03 -1.59 0.71
N ASP A 239 -0.67 -0.80 1.57
CA ASP A 239 -2.04 -0.32 1.37
C ASP A 239 -2.17 0.55 0.12
N LYS A 240 -1.06 1.12 -0.36
CA LYS A 240 -1.04 1.83 -1.65
C LYS A 240 -1.31 0.89 -2.82
N LYS A 241 -0.92 -0.39 -2.75
CA LYS A 241 -1.26 -1.41 -3.75
C LYS A 241 -2.75 -1.75 -3.73
N LEU A 242 -3.33 -1.87 -2.53
CA LEU A 242 -4.77 -2.12 -2.37
C LEU A 242 -5.61 -0.93 -2.86
N SER A 243 -5.14 0.30 -2.63
CA SER A 243 -5.81 1.52 -3.11
C SER A 243 -5.87 1.62 -4.64
N ILE A 244 -5.04 0.87 -5.37
CA ILE A 244 -5.04 0.79 -6.83
C ILE A 244 -6.05 -0.27 -7.31
N ALA A 245 -6.21 -1.36 -6.55
CA ALA A 245 -7.10 -2.47 -6.88
C ALA A 245 -8.59 -2.17 -6.59
N GLY A 246 -8.89 -1.18 -5.77
CA GLY A 246 -10.26 -0.74 -5.50
C GLY A 246 -10.96 -0.20 -6.76
N ALA A 247 -12.14 -0.74 -7.08
CA ALA A 247 -12.93 -0.47 -8.30
C ALA A 247 -13.23 1.02 -8.58
N THR A 248 -13.12 1.88 -7.58
CA THR A 248 -13.48 3.31 -7.64
C THR A 248 -12.49 4.18 -8.42
N PHE A 249 -11.30 3.66 -8.77
CA PHE A 249 -10.20 4.47 -9.33
C PHE A 249 -9.88 4.17 -10.81
N THR A 250 -10.85 3.59 -11.52
CA THR A 250 -10.83 3.55 -12.98
C THR A 250 -11.27 4.90 -13.54
N THR A 251 -10.51 5.47 -14.46
CA THR A 251 -10.99 6.64 -15.20
C THR A 251 -12.20 6.21 -16.03
N ARG A 252 -13.38 6.79 -15.75
CA ARG A 252 -14.69 6.43 -16.38
C ARG A 252 -14.68 6.38 -17.91
N SER A 253 -13.70 6.99 -18.57
CA SER A 253 -13.57 7.02 -20.03
C SER A 253 -12.67 5.94 -20.64
N THR A 254 -11.87 5.18 -19.87
CA THR A 254 -10.86 4.27 -20.45
C THR A 254 -10.75 2.87 -19.82
N ALA A 255 -11.60 2.51 -18.85
CA ALA A 255 -11.61 1.18 -18.19
C ALA A 255 -10.25 0.69 -17.64
N ARG A 256 -9.25 1.58 -17.56
CA ARG A 256 -7.90 1.30 -17.03
C ARG A 256 -7.64 2.10 -15.76
N ARG A 257 -6.74 1.55 -14.96
CA ARG A 257 -6.33 2.09 -13.67
C ARG A 257 -5.44 3.32 -13.86
N ASP A 258 -5.55 4.28 -12.95
CA ASP A 258 -4.69 5.48 -12.94
C ASP A 258 -3.21 5.14 -12.59
N VAL A 259 -2.98 3.99 -11.93
CA VAL A 259 -1.68 3.37 -11.64
C VAL A 259 -1.79 1.89 -11.96
N ASP A 260 -0.80 1.29 -12.61
CA ASP A 260 -0.84 -0.09 -13.12
C ASP A 260 -0.22 -1.11 -12.16
#